data_AF-X1FPB1-F1
#
_entry.id   AF-X1FPB1-F1
#
_cell.length_a   1.000
_cell.length_b   1.000
_cell.length_c   1.000
_cell.angle_alpha   90.00
_cell.angle_beta   90.00
_cell.angle_gamma   90.00
#
_symmetry.space_group_name_H-M   'P 1'
#
loop_
_entity.id
_entity.type
_entity.pdbx_description
1 polymer ?
#
loop_
_entity_poly.entity_id
_entity_poly.type
_entity_poly.pdbx_seq_one_letter_code
_entity_poly.pdbx_strand_id
1 'polypeptide(L)'
;MITPENFAEFIMMISEEKISSKVAKEVLKEMFATGADPSQIVAEKGLVQITDEVEIEKIAKKVISENQKAVLDFKSGKEQALQFLI
;
A
#
# COMPACT_ATOMS: atom_id res chain seq x y z
N MET A 1 -23.66 10.30 0.53
CA MET A 1 -24.15 9.17 1.34
C MET A 1 -23.56 7.92 0.72
N ILE A 2 -23.01 7.00 1.53
CA ILE A 2 -22.45 5.75 1.00
C ILE A 2 -23.61 4.84 0.58
N THR A 3 -23.59 4.37 -0.67
CA THR A 3 -24.57 3.42 -1.18
C THR A 3 -24.20 1.99 -0.74
N PRO A 4 -25.18 1.08 -0.60
CA PRO A 4 -24.91 -0.33 -0.33
C PRO A 4 -23.95 -0.95 -1.34
N GLU A 5 -24.06 -0.57 -2.61
CA GLU A 5 -23.20 -1.03 -3.70
C GLU A 5 -21.74 -0.61 -3.48
N ASN A 6 -21.49 0.67 -3.21
CA ASN A 6 -20.14 1.17 -2.97
C ASN A 6 -19.54 0.55 -1.69
N PHE A 7 -20.36 0.31 -0.67
CA PHE A 7 -19.88 -0.35 0.55
C PHE A 7 -19.54 -1.82 0.32
N ALA A 8 -20.34 -2.54 -0.49
CA ALA A 8 -20.04 -3.93 -0.86
C ALA A 8 -18.75 -4.03 -1.67
N GLU A 9 -18.54 -3.13 -2.63
CA GLU A 9 -17.31 -3.05 -3.42
C GLU A 9 -16.08 -2.76 -2.53
N PHE A 10 -16.20 -1.81 -1.61
CA PHE A 10 -15.14 -1.52 -0.64
C PHE A 10 -14.74 -2.75 0.18
N ILE A 11 -15.73 -3.53 0.66
CA ILE A 11 -15.47 -4.77 1.41
C ILE A 11 -14.82 -5.83 0.51
N MET A 12 -15.23 -5.92 -0.76
CA MET A 12 -14.63 -6.84 -1.73
C MET A 12 -13.15 -6.52 -1.97
N MET A 13 -12.78 -5.25 -2.09
CA MET A 13 -11.37 -4.83 -2.21
C MET A 13 -10.50 -5.26 -1.02
N ILE A 14 -11.06 -5.24 0.19
CA ILE A 14 -10.35 -5.72 1.38
C ILE A 14 -10.23 -7.24 1.33
N SER A 15 -11.31 -7.94 0.99
CA SER A 15 -11.33 -9.41 0.90
C SER A 15 -10.40 -9.97 -0.17
N GLU A 16 -10.23 -9.24 -1.27
CA GLU A 16 -9.31 -9.59 -2.37
C GLU A 16 -7.88 -9.10 -2.11
N GLU A 17 -7.60 -8.54 -0.93
CA GLU A 17 -6.29 -7.98 -0.55
C GLU A 17 -5.76 -6.92 -1.55
N LYS A 18 -6.65 -6.30 -2.33
CA LYS A 18 -6.32 -5.21 -3.26
C LYS A 18 -5.89 -3.95 -2.53
N ILE A 19 -6.37 -3.78 -1.29
CA ILE A 19 -6.00 -2.68 -0.40
C ILE A 19 -5.66 -3.22 0.99
N SER A 20 -4.63 -2.62 1.60
CA SER A 20 -4.26 -2.93 2.98
C SER A 20 -5.27 -2.38 3.99
N SER A 21 -5.27 -2.92 5.22
CA SER A 21 -6.10 -2.40 6.32
C SER A 21 -5.83 -0.92 6.65
N LYS A 22 -4.64 -0.40 6.37
CA LYS A 22 -4.31 1.02 6.53
C LYS A 22 -5.02 1.85 5.45
N VAL A 23 -4.88 1.46 4.19
CA VAL A 23 -5.54 2.09 3.04
C VAL A 23 -7.06 2.05 3.18
N ALA A 24 -7.62 0.91 3.59
CA ALA A 24 -9.05 0.75 3.77
C ALA A 24 -9.65 1.81 4.73
N LYS A 25 -8.94 2.15 5.81
CA LYS A 25 -9.39 3.20 6.75
C LYS A 25 -9.40 4.58 6.12
N GLU A 26 -8.42 4.89 5.27
CA GLU A 26 -8.34 6.16 4.54
C GLU A 26 -9.45 6.27 3.50
N VAL A 27 -9.66 5.20 2.71
CA VAL A 27 -10.72 5.11 1.71
C VAL A 27 -12.10 5.25 2.36
N LEU A 28 -12.37 4.52 3.44
CA LEU A 28 -13.66 4.60 4.15
C LEU A 28 -13.95 6.01 4.67
N LYS A 29 -12.93 6.71 5.19
CA LYS A 29 -13.07 8.10 5.66
C LYS A 29 -13.47 9.03 4.52
N GLU A 30 -12.91 8.83 3.34
CA GLU A 30 -13.20 9.64 2.16
C GLU A 30 -14.56 9.33 1.56
N MET A 31 -14.93 8.05 1.46
CA MET A 31 -16.29 7.62 1.09
C MET A 31 -17.33 8.24 2.02
N PHE A 32 -17.04 8.31 3.32
CA PHE A 32 -17.96 8.92 4.29
C PHE A 32 -18.10 10.43 4.09
N ALA A 33 -16.99 11.13 3.79
CA ALA A 33 -16.99 12.57 3.59
C ALA A 33 -17.64 13.00 2.26
N THR A 34 -17.44 12.23 1.20
CA THR A 34 -17.77 12.64 -0.18
C THR A 34 -18.91 11.83 -0.79
N GLY A 35 -19.12 10.59 -0.34
CA GLY A 35 -19.96 9.61 -1.03
C GLY A 35 -19.34 9.04 -2.30
N ALA A 36 -18.05 9.31 -2.56
CA ALA A 36 -17.36 8.82 -3.75
C ALA A 36 -17.20 7.29 -3.75
N ASP A 37 -16.95 6.79 -4.95
CA ASP A 37 -16.72 5.39 -5.26
C ASP A 37 -15.35 4.90 -4.71
N PRO A 38 -15.28 3.73 -4.05
CA PRO A 38 -14.03 3.23 -3.49
C PRO A 38 -12.96 2.94 -4.56
N SER A 39 -13.33 2.46 -5.75
CA SER A 39 -12.39 2.20 -6.84
C SER A 39 -11.75 3.49 -7.31
N GLN A 40 -12.54 4.57 -7.43
CA GLN A 40 -12.01 5.89 -7.79
C GLN A 40 -11.02 6.41 -6.74
N ILE A 41 -11.38 6.36 -5.45
CA ILE A 41 -10.51 6.84 -4.38
C ILE A 41 -9.18 6.06 -4.35
N VAL A 42 -9.22 4.74 -4.53
CA VAL A 42 -8.02 3.90 -4.55
C VAL A 42 -7.14 4.19 -5.76
N ALA A 43 -7.73 4.38 -6.94
CA ALA A 43 -7.01 4.68 -8.17
C ALA A 43 -6.35 6.07 -8.15
N GLU A 44 -7.08 7.11 -7.71
CA GLU A 44 -6.57 8.48 -7.65
C GLU A 44 -5.38 8.63 -6.70
N LYS A 45 -5.34 7.82 -5.64
CA LYS A 45 -4.29 7.86 -4.63
C LYS A 45 -3.18 6.83 -4.85
N GLY A 46 -3.28 6.01 -5.91
CA GLY A 46 -2.31 4.96 -6.20
C GLY A 46 -2.18 3.94 -5.07
N LEU A 47 -3.27 3.66 -4.34
CA LEU A 47 -3.26 2.84 -3.12
C LEU A 47 -3.46 1.35 -3.41
N VAL A 48 -3.35 0.93 -4.67
CA VAL A 48 -3.43 -0.48 -5.05
C VAL A 48 -2.22 -1.21 -4.48
N GLN A 49 -2.48 -2.30 -3.77
CA GLN A 49 -1.44 -3.17 -3.26
C GLN A 49 -0.80 -3.94 -4.43
N ILE A 50 0.49 -3.72 -4.67
CA ILE A 50 1.28 -4.54 -5.59
C ILE A 50 1.53 -5.87 -4.87
N THR A 51 0.99 -6.95 -5.42
CA THR A 51 1.19 -8.33 -4.93
C THR A 51 2.07 -9.17 -5.85
N ASP A 52 2.44 -8.63 -7.01
CA ASP A 52 3.32 -9.30 -7.96
C ASP A 52 4.75 -9.39 -7.38
N GLU A 53 5.17 -10.61 -7.05
CA GLU A 53 6.49 -10.87 -6.46
C GLU A 53 7.63 -10.39 -7.35
N VAL A 54 7.48 -10.46 -8.68
CA VAL A 54 8.53 -10.06 -9.64
C VAL A 54 8.69 -8.55 -9.63
N GLU A 55 7.57 -7.81 -9.60
CA GLU A 55 7.58 -6.35 -9.49
C GLU A 55 8.14 -5.90 -8.13
N ILE A 56 7.72 -6.55 -7.04
CA ILE A 56 8.26 -6.30 -5.70
C ILE A 56 9.77 -6.56 -5.65
N GLU A 57 10.25 -7.68 -6.19
CA GLU A 57 11.68 -8.02 -6.23
C GLU A 57 12.48 -6.97 -7.01
N LYS A 58 11.94 -6.48 -8.13
CA LYS A 58 12.57 -5.44 -8.94
C LYS A 58 12.67 -4.11 -8.18
N ILE A 59 11.60 -3.71 -7.50
CA ILE A 59 11.58 -2.50 -6.66
C ILE A 59 12.58 -2.65 -5.50
N ALA A 60 12.58 -3.79 -4.82
CA ALA A 60 13.50 -4.07 -3.71
C ALA A 60 14.96 -4.00 -4.16
N LYS A 61 15.32 -4.63 -5.29
CA LYS A 61 16.67 -4.56 -5.87
C LYS A 61 17.08 -3.13 -6.18
N LYS A 62 16.16 -2.31 -6.71
CA LYS A 62 16.41 -0.90 -6.97
C LYS A 62 16.69 -0.13 -5.68
N VAL A 63 15.83 -0.25 -4.67
CA VAL A 63 15.98 0.42 -3.37
C VAL A 63 17.32 0.03 -2.71
N ILE A 64 17.67 -1.25 -2.72
CA ILE A 64 18.96 -1.75 -2.21
C ILE A 64 20.13 -1.11 -2.99
N SER A 65 20.03 -1.02 -4.32
CA SER A 65 21.09 -0.44 -5.15
C SER A 65 21.32 1.05 -4.86
N GLU A 66 20.24 1.81 -4.65
CA GLU A 66 20.27 3.25 -4.38
C GLU A 66 20.69 3.58 -2.94
N ASN A 67 20.53 2.65 -2.00
CA ASN A 67 20.73 2.87 -0.57
C ASN A 67 21.87 2.02 0.03
N GLN A 68 23.03 1.99 -0.64
CA GLN A 68 24.20 1.18 -0.21
C GLN A 68 24.62 1.41 1.25
N LYS A 69 24.48 2.64 1.76
CA LYS A 69 24.83 2.96 3.15
C LYS A 69 23.97 2.18 4.15
N ALA A 70 22.66 2.13 3.94
CA ALA A 70 21.74 1.38 4.79
C ALA A 70 22.04 -0.13 4.73
N VAL A 71 22.43 -0.64 3.56
CA VAL A 71 22.87 -2.03 3.39
C VAL A 71 24.12 -2.34 4.22
N LEU A 72 25.13 -1.46 4.19
CA LEU A 72 26.36 -1.62 4.97
C LEU A 72 26.11 -1.51 6.47
N ASP A 73 25.28 -0.57 6.90
CA ASP A 73 24.88 -0.40 8.29
C ASP A 73 24.14 -1.66 8.80
N PHE A 74 23.22 -2.20 8.00
CA PHE A 74 22.53 -3.46 8.32
C PHE A 74 23.53 -4.62 8.46
N LYS A 75 24.44 -4.79 7.49
CA LYS A 75 25.49 -5.84 7.54
C LYS A 75 26.45 -5.68 8.72
N SER A 76 26.59 -4.47 9.25
CA SER A 76 27.42 -4.16 10.43
C SER A 76 26.70 -4.39 11.77
N GLY A 77 25.48 -4.96 11.73
CA GLY A 77 24.69 -5.28 12.92
C GLY A 77 23.68 -4.21 13.34
N LYS A 78 23.51 -3.14 12.55
CA LYS A 78 22.48 -2.12 12.83
C LYS A 78 21.16 -2.53 12.17
N GLU A 79 20.43 -3.43 12.81
CA GLU A 79 19.17 -3.97 12.29
C GLU A 79 18.13 -2.87 11.96
N GLN A 80 18.15 -1.74 12.67
CA GLN A 80 17.29 -0.57 12.38
C GLN A 80 17.47 0.00 10.96
N ALA A 81 18.63 -0.22 10.33
CA ALA A 81 18.85 0.22 8.95
C ALA A 81 17.92 -0.49 7.94
N LEU A 82 17.35 -1.65 8.31
CA LEU A 82 16.33 -2.33 7.50
C LEU A 82 15.03 -1.54 7.43
N GLN A 83 14.61 -0.90 8.54
CA GLN A 83 13.40 -0.05 8.57
C GLN A 83 13.51 1.18 7.67
N PHE A 84 14.72 1.60 7.33
CA PHE A 84 14.93 2.70 6.38
C PHE A 84 14.67 2.28 4.92
N LEU A 85 14.66 0.96 4.63
CA LEU A 85 14.51 0.40 3.29
C LEU A 85 13.06 -0.06 2.98
N ILE A 86 12.14 0.02 3.94
CA ILE A 86 10.76 -0.51 3.87
C ILE A 86 9.76 0.65 4.00
#